data_AF-A0A9W6SU20-F1
#
_entry.id   AF-A0A9W6SU20-F1
#
_cell.length_a   1.000
_cell.length_b   1.000
_cell.length_c   1.000
_cell.angle_alpha   90.00
_cell.angle_beta   90.00
_cell.angle_gamma   90.00
#
_symmetry.space_group_name_H-M   'P 1'
#
loop_
_entity.id
_entity.type
_entity.pdbx_description
1 polymer ?
#
loop_
_entity_poly.entity_id
_entity_poly.type
_entity_poly.pdbx_seq_one_letter_code
_entity_poly.pdbx_strand_id
1 'polypeptide(L)'
;MNQVISLDVRSSLTADELTDVKNDVKEIDYVRILNQIISPDIRFHSVCLRPPENFDARFSCISRHYKYIFNGEGLDIEKMNEGAKKFLGQHDFRNVCKIDASKQITNFTRNIMSSKIERLPTREGFYIFDLKGSAFLWHQVRCMVAVLLLIGQGHEQPEIIDKLVNIEEFPSRPTYNMAHDIPLVLYDCEFPDDVKWICGDQIDRKVNHHLDMNGVWYELQVKSILADFMRDIVYKNCPVKFDRLVTNLGDGIGKTAQKYTPLNKRSRLDTAEVLNEKWRNKKARNQ
;
A
#
# COMPACT_ATOMS: atom_id res chain seq x y z
N MET A 1 5.03 -2.78 9.53
CA MET A 1 4.98 -3.35 8.16
C MET A 1 4.41 -4.73 8.32
N ASN A 2 3.08 -4.83 8.26
CA ASN A 2 2.38 -5.99 8.81
C ASN A 2 1.43 -6.56 7.77
N GLN A 3 2.00 -7.17 6.73
CA GLN A 3 1.19 -7.96 5.81
C GLN A 3 0.72 -9.22 6.53
N VAL A 4 -0.56 -9.56 6.37
CA VAL A 4 -1.16 -10.72 7.02
C VAL A 4 -1.60 -11.73 5.96
N ILE A 5 -1.37 -13.01 6.25
CA ILE A 5 -1.83 -14.15 5.45
C ILE A 5 -2.52 -15.17 6.36
N SER A 6 -3.46 -15.92 5.79
CA SER A 6 -4.06 -17.09 6.45
C SER A 6 -3.42 -18.37 5.90
N LEU A 7 -3.10 -19.32 6.78
CA LEU A 7 -2.49 -20.60 6.42
C LEU A 7 -3.17 -21.73 7.20
N ASP A 8 -3.48 -22.82 6.52
CA ASP A 8 -3.85 -24.08 7.17
C ASP A 8 -2.59 -24.90 7.41
N VAL A 9 -2.29 -25.16 8.69
CA VAL A 9 -1.05 -25.82 9.12
C VAL A 9 -1.36 -27.01 10.03
N ARG A 10 -0.41 -27.96 10.11
CA ARG A 10 -0.49 -29.06 11.08
C ARG A 10 -0.19 -28.51 12.48
N SER A 11 -1.01 -28.87 13.45
CA SER A 11 -0.82 -28.56 14.87
C SER A 11 -0.27 -29.77 15.64
N SER A 12 0.51 -29.52 16.69
CA SER A 12 0.90 -30.53 17.68
C SER A 12 -0.14 -30.72 18.79
N LEU A 13 -1.14 -29.84 18.86
CA LEU A 13 -2.22 -29.84 19.83
C LEU A 13 -3.49 -30.45 19.24
N THR A 14 -4.29 -31.07 20.10
CA THR A 14 -5.68 -31.39 19.76
C THR A 14 -6.54 -30.13 19.74
N ALA A 15 -7.74 -30.22 19.13
CA ALA A 15 -8.67 -29.09 19.08
C ALA A 15 -9.05 -28.57 20.48
N ASP A 16 -9.25 -29.48 21.45
CA ASP A 16 -9.56 -29.11 22.83
C ASP A 16 -8.37 -28.45 23.53
N GLU A 17 -7.15 -28.97 23.33
CA GLU A 17 -5.94 -28.38 23.92
C GLU A 17 -5.65 -26.99 23.39
N LEU A 18 -5.94 -26.71 22.11
CA LEU A 18 -5.73 -25.41 21.48
C LEU A 18 -6.56 -24.31 22.15
N THR A 19 -7.68 -24.64 22.79
CA THR A 19 -8.54 -23.66 23.49
C THR A 19 -7.89 -23.06 24.74
N ASP A 20 -6.95 -23.76 25.38
CA ASP A 20 -6.23 -23.29 26.56
C ASP A 20 -4.88 -22.69 26.17
N VAL A 21 -4.74 -21.38 26.34
CA VAL A 21 -3.50 -20.60 26.11
C VAL A 21 -2.29 -21.19 26.84
N LYS A 22 -2.48 -21.92 27.94
CA LYS A 22 -1.38 -22.58 28.65
C LYS A 22 -0.69 -23.67 27.81
N ASN A 23 -1.38 -24.23 26.81
CA ASN A 23 -0.83 -25.24 25.92
C ASN A 23 -0.04 -24.64 24.75
N ASP A 24 -0.06 -23.32 24.53
CA ASP A 24 0.66 -22.67 23.42
C ASP A 24 2.15 -23.05 23.41
N VAL A 25 2.77 -23.23 24.58
CA VAL A 25 4.19 -23.62 24.73
C VAL A 25 4.51 -25.02 24.19
N LYS A 26 3.50 -25.84 23.95
CA LYS A 26 3.64 -27.19 23.35
C LYS A 26 3.36 -27.16 21.85
N GLU A 27 2.85 -26.04 21.32
CA GLU A 27 2.58 -25.88 19.90
C GLU A 27 3.87 -25.69 19.11
N ILE A 28 3.79 -25.94 17.80
CA ILE A 28 4.88 -25.70 16.87
C ILE A 28 5.21 -24.19 16.79
N ASP A 29 6.50 -23.86 16.92
CA ASP A 29 7.01 -22.51 16.66
C ASP A 29 7.08 -22.25 15.14
N TYR A 30 5.92 -21.94 14.56
CA TYR A 30 5.77 -21.67 13.13
C TYR A 30 6.64 -20.50 12.67
N VAL A 31 6.76 -19.45 13.49
CA VAL A 31 7.53 -18.25 13.14
C VAL A 31 8.99 -18.59 12.93
N ARG A 32 9.62 -19.30 13.88
CA ARG A 32 11.02 -19.70 13.77
C ARG A 32 11.26 -20.66 12.62
N ILE A 33 10.42 -21.69 12.47
CA ILE A 33 10.59 -22.69 11.42
C ILE A 33 10.47 -22.06 10.03
N LEU A 34 9.46 -21.21 9.80
CA LEU A 34 9.29 -20.55 8.50
C LEU A 34 10.46 -19.61 8.19
N ASN A 35 10.92 -18.82 9.17
CA ASN A 35 12.05 -17.91 8.98
C ASN A 35 13.38 -18.62 8.65
N GLN A 36 13.53 -19.91 9.00
CA GLN A 36 14.73 -20.69 8.66
C GLN A 36 14.78 -21.16 7.21
N ILE A 37 13.64 -21.23 6.52
CA ILE A 37 13.54 -21.81 5.17
C ILE A 37 13.21 -20.80 4.07
N ILE A 38 12.73 -19.60 4.44
CA ILE A 38 12.38 -18.55 3.47
C ILE A 38 13.57 -17.65 3.13
N SER A 39 13.42 -16.89 2.03
CA SER A 39 14.41 -15.90 1.59
C SER A 39 14.77 -14.90 2.72
N PRO A 40 16.02 -14.38 2.77
CA PRO A 40 16.41 -13.31 3.68
C PRO A 40 15.51 -12.07 3.66
N ASP A 41 14.81 -11.82 2.55
CA ASP A 41 13.99 -10.63 2.33
C ASP A 41 12.54 -10.78 2.84
N ILE A 42 12.18 -11.95 3.37
CA ILE A 42 10.85 -12.23 3.91
C ILE A 42 11.00 -12.66 5.36
N ARG A 43 10.20 -12.08 6.27
CA ARG A 43 10.19 -12.43 7.68
C ARG A 43 8.77 -12.54 8.20
N PHE A 44 8.49 -13.63 8.92
CA PHE A 44 7.36 -13.75 9.82
C PHE A 44 7.76 -13.17 11.18
N HIS A 45 6.94 -12.31 11.76
CA HIS A 45 7.20 -11.73 13.07
C HIS A 45 6.24 -12.24 14.16
N SER A 46 5.02 -12.64 13.77
CA SER A 46 3.99 -13.11 14.70
C SER A 46 3.05 -14.12 14.06
N VAL A 47 2.35 -14.86 14.90
CA VAL A 47 1.30 -15.81 14.52
C VAL A 47 0.06 -15.58 15.40
N CYS A 48 -1.13 -15.84 14.85
CA CYS A 48 -2.36 -15.96 15.63
C CYS A 48 -2.77 -17.45 15.63
N LEU A 49 -2.64 -18.13 16.78
CA LEU A 49 -2.93 -19.57 16.90
C LEU A 49 -4.44 -19.87 16.92
N ARG A 50 -5.25 -18.87 17.30
CA ARG A 50 -6.70 -18.96 17.43
C ARG A 50 -7.36 -17.76 16.73
N PRO A 51 -7.32 -17.72 15.38
CA PRO A 51 -8.07 -16.71 14.67
C PRO A 51 -9.60 -16.94 14.86
N PRO A 52 -10.43 -15.91 14.71
CA PRO A 52 -11.89 -16.05 14.77
C PRO A 52 -12.43 -17.09 13.78
N GLU A 53 -13.62 -17.62 14.04
CA GLU A 53 -14.27 -18.55 13.12
C GLU A 53 -14.45 -17.92 11.73
N ASN A 54 -14.13 -18.67 10.67
CA ASN A 54 -14.16 -18.22 9.28
C ASN A 54 -13.25 -17.00 8.98
N PHE A 55 -12.20 -16.79 9.79
CA PHE A 55 -11.23 -15.73 9.54
C PHE A 55 -10.55 -15.88 8.17
N ASP A 56 -10.53 -14.78 7.43
CA ASP A 56 -9.79 -14.66 6.18
C ASP A 56 -8.99 -13.34 6.20
N ALA A 57 -7.67 -13.43 6.02
CA ALA A 57 -6.77 -12.27 6.09
C ALA A 57 -7.17 -11.13 5.14
N ARG A 58 -7.87 -11.43 4.04
CA ARG A 58 -8.37 -10.43 3.11
C ARG A 58 -9.72 -9.87 3.54
N PHE A 59 -10.70 -10.73 3.82
CA PHE A 59 -12.09 -10.33 4.05
C PHE A 59 -12.37 -9.88 5.48
N SER A 60 -11.63 -10.40 6.47
CA SER A 60 -11.70 -9.98 7.87
C SER A 60 -10.92 -8.69 8.16
N CYS A 61 -10.13 -8.20 7.20
CA CYS A 61 -9.35 -6.97 7.37
C CYS A 61 -10.26 -5.72 7.34
N ILE A 62 -10.23 -4.95 8.43
CA ILE A 62 -11.04 -3.75 8.65
C ILE A 62 -10.50 -2.58 7.84
N SER A 63 -9.18 -2.39 7.87
CA SER A 63 -8.52 -1.29 7.18
C SER A 63 -7.08 -1.61 6.82
N ARG A 64 -6.58 -0.92 5.80
CA ARG A 64 -5.18 -1.02 5.34
C ARG A 64 -4.53 0.34 5.42
N HIS A 65 -3.32 0.36 5.94
CA HIS A 65 -2.51 1.57 6.12
C HIS A 65 -1.32 1.52 5.19
N TYR A 66 -1.27 2.41 4.22
CA TYR A 66 -0.14 2.58 3.31
C TYR A 66 0.66 3.83 3.66
N LYS A 67 1.97 3.73 3.45
CA LYS A 67 2.88 4.88 3.48
C LYS A 67 3.62 4.95 2.16
N TYR A 68 3.66 6.12 1.55
CA TYR A 68 4.48 6.38 0.38
C TYR A 68 5.55 7.43 0.72
N ILE A 69 6.81 7.06 0.60
CA ILE A 69 7.95 7.94 0.94
C ILE A 69 8.45 8.66 -0.31
N PHE A 70 8.75 9.94 -0.20
CA PHE A 70 9.28 10.74 -1.31
C PHE A 70 10.17 11.89 -0.83
N ASN A 71 11.07 12.36 -1.70
CA ASN A 71 11.83 13.58 -1.49
C ASN A 71 10.94 14.79 -1.81
N GLY A 72 10.84 15.75 -0.88
CA GLY A 72 10.04 16.96 -1.03
C GLY A 72 10.71 18.10 -1.78
N GLU A 73 11.98 17.96 -2.17
CA GLU A 73 12.73 18.99 -2.89
C GLU A 73 12.03 19.37 -4.21
N GLY A 74 11.76 20.67 -4.38
CA GLY A 74 11.06 21.20 -5.56
C GLY A 74 9.56 20.93 -5.59
N LEU A 75 8.95 20.44 -4.50
CA LEU A 75 7.51 20.19 -4.40
C LEU A 75 6.83 21.19 -3.45
N ASP A 76 5.65 21.68 -3.86
CA ASP A 76 4.72 22.43 -3.02
C ASP A 76 3.95 21.47 -2.10
N ILE A 77 4.52 21.20 -0.92
CA ILE A 77 3.98 20.24 0.05
C ILE A 77 2.62 20.69 0.61
N GLU A 78 2.40 21.99 0.75
CA GLU A 78 1.14 22.53 1.26
C GLU A 78 -0.01 22.20 0.31
N LYS A 79 0.16 22.50 -0.99
CA LYS A 79 -0.82 22.12 -2.02
C LYS A 79 -0.99 20.62 -2.15
N MET A 80 0.09 19.84 -2.04
CA MET A 80 -0.04 18.38 -2.03
C MET A 80 -0.90 17.91 -0.85
N ASN A 81 -0.73 18.50 0.33
CA ASN A 81 -1.52 18.12 1.51
C ASN A 81 -2.99 18.60 1.40
N GLU A 82 -3.25 19.75 0.78
CA GLU A 82 -4.60 20.18 0.40
C GLU A 82 -5.26 19.18 -0.56
N GLY A 83 -4.53 18.75 -1.59
CA GLY A 83 -4.98 17.70 -2.49
C GLY A 83 -5.24 16.37 -1.78
N ALA A 84 -4.34 15.96 -0.89
CA ALA A 84 -4.46 14.72 -0.14
C ALA A 84 -5.75 14.69 0.69
N LYS A 85 -6.12 15.81 1.33
CA LYS A 85 -7.37 15.93 2.11
C LYS A 85 -8.63 15.74 1.26
N LYS A 86 -8.61 16.11 -0.02
CA LYS A 86 -9.76 15.92 -0.94
C LYS A 86 -10.09 14.45 -1.20
N PHE A 87 -9.17 13.53 -0.93
CA PHE A 87 -9.45 12.09 -1.01
C PHE A 87 -10.22 11.53 0.20
N LEU A 88 -10.36 12.28 1.31
CA LEU A 88 -11.03 11.80 2.52
C LEU A 88 -12.51 11.49 2.27
N GLY A 89 -13.01 10.44 2.93
CA GLY A 89 -14.39 9.98 2.82
C GLY A 89 -14.62 8.99 1.67
N GLN A 90 -15.87 8.90 1.25
CA GLN A 90 -16.35 7.90 0.30
C GLN A 90 -16.43 8.47 -1.12
N HIS A 91 -15.66 7.91 -2.04
CA HIS A 91 -15.56 8.39 -3.43
C HIS A 91 -15.48 7.23 -4.43
N ASP A 92 -15.89 7.49 -5.68
CA ASP A 92 -15.59 6.61 -6.81
C ASP A 92 -14.18 6.89 -7.33
N PHE A 93 -13.30 5.90 -7.17
CA PHE A 93 -11.88 6.05 -7.46
C PHE A 93 -11.47 5.48 -8.84
N ARG A 94 -12.41 5.22 -9.76
CA ARG A 94 -12.11 4.62 -11.08
C ARG A 94 -11.11 5.42 -11.92
N ASN A 95 -11.09 6.75 -11.75
CA ASN A 95 -10.16 7.64 -12.45
C ASN A 95 -8.78 7.73 -11.78
N VAL A 96 -8.64 7.19 -10.56
CA VAL A 96 -7.39 7.09 -9.80
C VAL A 96 -7.05 5.66 -9.42
N CYS A 97 -7.33 4.71 -10.30
CA CYS A 97 -6.87 3.33 -10.20
C CYS A 97 -6.56 2.76 -11.60
N LYS A 98 -6.05 1.52 -11.67
CA LYS A 98 -6.15 0.73 -12.89
C LYS A 98 -7.42 -0.11 -12.86
N ILE A 99 -8.04 -0.26 -14.02
CA ILE A 99 -9.21 -1.11 -14.20
C ILE A 99 -8.71 -2.47 -14.71
N ASP A 100 -8.95 -3.52 -13.92
CA ASP A 100 -8.74 -4.91 -14.32
C ASP A 100 -10.07 -5.50 -14.80
N ALA A 101 -10.25 -5.52 -16.12
CA ALA A 101 -11.46 -6.05 -16.73
C ALA A 101 -11.67 -7.55 -16.44
N SER A 102 -10.62 -8.31 -16.10
CA SER A 102 -10.77 -9.74 -15.78
C SER A 102 -11.55 -9.98 -14.48
N LYS A 103 -11.52 -9.01 -13.57
CA LYS A 103 -12.22 -9.09 -12.28
C LYS A 103 -13.68 -8.66 -12.39
N GLN A 104 -14.10 -8.06 -13.51
CA GLN A 104 -15.47 -7.63 -13.76
C GLN A 104 -16.06 -6.78 -12.62
N ILE A 105 -15.21 -5.96 -11.99
CA ILE A 105 -15.62 -5.11 -10.87
C ILE A 105 -16.57 -4.02 -11.40
N THR A 106 -17.68 -3.82 -10.68
CA THR A 106 -18.67 -2.77 -10.94
C THR A 106 -18.67 -1.69 -9.86
N ASN A 107 -18.12 -1.98 -8.67
CA ASN A 107 -18.05 -1.05 -7.54
C ASN A 107 -16.63 -0.50 -7.35
N PHE A 108 -16.45 0.76 -7.73
CA PHE A 108 -15.20 1.53 -7.60
C PHE A 108 -15.20 2.46 -6.38
N THR A 109 -16.23 2.40 -5.56
CA THR A 109 -16.34 3.24 -4.36
C THR A 109 -15.48 2.70 -3.24
N ARG A 110 -14.62 3.53 -2.64
CA ARG A 110 -13.84 3.19 -1.44
C ARG A 110 -13.98 4.30 -0.41
N ASN A 111 -13.68 3.98 0.85
CA ASN A 111 -13.67 4.95 1.94
C ASN A 111 -12.23 5.17 2.43
N ILE A 112 -11.78 6.42 2.35
CA ILE A 112 -10.48 6.84 2.90
C ILE A 112 -10.73 7.43 4.28
N MET A 113 -10.15 6.80 5.29
CA MET A 113 -10.31 7.13 6.70
C MET A 113 -9.30 8.18 7.16
N SER A 114 -8.09 8.16 6.60
CA SER A 114 -7.04 9.14 6.87
C SER A 114 -6.19 9.35 5.62
N SER A 115 -5.80 10.59 5.35
CA SER A 115 -5.02 10.99 4.18
C SER A 115 -4.28 12.28 4.52
N LYS A 116 -2.96 12.19 4.70
CA LYS A 116 -2.13 13.32 5.13
C LYS A 116 -0.71 13.21 4.60
N ILE A 117 -0.04 14.34 4.47
CA ILE A 117 1.40 14.40 4.17
C ILE A 117 2.14 14.90 5.40
N GLU A 118 3.13 14.13 5.84
CA GLU A 118 3.91 14.42 7.03
C GLU A 118 5.39 14.46 6.69
N ARG A 119 6.10 15.44 7.29
CA ARG A 119 7.56 15.49 7.18
C ARG A 119 8.17 14.38 8.02
N LEU A 120 9.10 13.64 7.44
CA LEU A 120 9.90 12.67 8.19
C LEU A 120 10.90 13.41 9.08
N PRO A 121 11.10 12.99 10.35
CA PRO A 121 12.08 13.58 11.26
C PRO A 121 13.50 13.12 10.90
N THR A 122 13.92 13.43 9.67
CA THR A 122 15.24 13.12 9.10
C THR A 122 15.88 14.42 8.65
N ARG A 123 17.21 14.41 8.46
CA ARG A 123 17.95 15.62 8.02
C ARG A 123 17.74 15.95 6.53
N GLU A 124 17.01 15.12 5.80
CA GLU A 124 17.18 14.99 4.34
C GLU A 124 15.94 15.42 3.52
N GLY A 125 15.00 16.15 4.12
CA GLY A 125 13.88 16.76 3.37
C GLY A 125 12.81 15.76 2.88
N PHE A 126 12.72 14.60 3.51
CA PHE A 126 11.77 13.56 3.15
C PHE A 126 10.38 13.77 3.75
N TYR A 127 9.40 13.29 3.01
CA TYR A 127 7.99 13.30 3.39
C TYR A 127 7.36 11.92 3.21
N ILE A 128 6.29 11.69 3.94
CA ILE A 128 5.41 10.53 3.81
C ILE A 128 4.03 11.01 3.43
N PHE A 129 3.45 10.39 2.40
CA PHE A 129 2.01 10.34 2.24
C PHE A 129 1.46 9.16 3.03
N ASP A 130 0.77 9.46 4.13
CA ASP A 130 0.23 8.51 5.10
C ASP A 130 -1.27 8.35 4.83
N LEU A 131 -1.67 7.14 4.45
CA LEU A 131 -2.99 6.85 3.89
C LEU A 131 -3.61 5.62 4.54
N LYS A 132 -4.77 5.78 5.19
CA LYS A 132 -5.55 4.69 5.78
C LYS A 132 -6.93 4.63 5.13
N GLY A 133 -7.37 3.45 4.73
CA GLY A 133 -8.68 3.24 4.11
C GLY A 133 -9.20 1.83 4.33
N SER A 134 -10.50 1.61 4.13
CA SER A 134 -11.12 0.30 4.33
C SER A 134 -10.63 -0.74 3.31
N ALA A 135 -10.52 -0.33 2.05
CA ALA A 135 -9.94 -1.12 0.97
C ALA A 135 -9.46 -0.20 -0.16
N PHE A 136 -8.61 -0.75 -1.03
CA PHE A 136 -8.07 -0.03 -2.18
C PHE A 136 -8.29 -0.82 -3.47
N LEU A 137 -8.53 -0.11 -4.57
CA LEU A 137 -8.57 -0.66 -5.91
C LEU A 137 -7.15 -0.95 -6.42
N TRP A 138 -7.06 -1.71 -7.52
CA TRP A 138 -5.79 -2.05 -8.13
C TRP A 138 -5.02 -0.77 -8.52
N HIS A 139 -3.78 -0.64 -8.02
CA HIS A 139 -2.92 0.54 -8.17
C HIS A 139 -3.49 1.88 -7.64
N GLN A 140 -4.55 1.88 -6.84
CA GLN A 140 -5.20 3.12 -6.39
C GLN A 140 -4.20 4.09 -5.71
N VAL A 141 -3.45 3.59 -4.73
CA VAL A 141 -2.51 4.42 -3.96
C VAL A 141 -1.44 5.05 -4.86
N ARG A 142 -0.87 4.28 -5.80
CA ARG A 142 0.15 4.80 -6.74
C ARG A 142 -0.42 5.83 -7.71
N CYS A 143 -1.68 5.69 -8.12
CA CYS A 143 -2.36 6.69 -8.94
C CYS A 143 -2.68 7.96 -8.14
N MET A 144 -3.12 7.83 -6.89
CA MET A 144 -3.32 8.98 -5.98
C MET A 144 -2.02 9.76 -5.81
N VAL A 145 -0.92 9.08 -5.49
CA VAL A 145 0.41 9.69 -5.35
C VAL A 145 0.85 10.36 -6.64
N ALA A 146 0.61 9.76 -7.81
CA ALA A 146 0.96 10.39 -9.08
C ALA A 146 0.28 11.75 -9.27
N VAL A 147 -1.00 11.86 -8.91
CA VAL A 147 -1.75 13.12 -8.98
C VAL A 147 -1.22 14.12 -7.95
N LEU A 148 -0.92 13.68 -6.74
CA LEU A 148 -0.31 14.54 -5.72
C LEU A 148 1.05 15.07 -6.17
N LEU A 149 1.90 14.25 -6.79
CA LEU A 149 3.18 14.70 -7.33
C LEU A 149 3.02 15.72 -8.46
N LEU A 150 1.97 15.60 -9.29
CA LEU A 150 1.65 16.63 -10.29
C LEU A 150 1.26 17.95 -9.64
N ILE A 151 0.48 17.90 -8.55
CA ILE A 151 0.12 19.09 -7.76
C ILE A 151 1.37 19.72 -7.14
N GLY A 152 2.23 18.92 -6.50
CA GLY A 152 3.46 19.39 -5.88
C GLY A 152 4.42 20.04 -6.87
N GLN A 153 4.49 19.54 -8.10
CA GLN A 153 5.29 20.12 -9.18
C GLN A 153 4.65 21.37 -9.81
N GLY A 154 3.49 21.82 -9.31
CA GLY A 154 2.76 22.98 -9.83
C GLY A 154 2.07 22.74 -11.18
N HIS A 155 2.02 21.49 -11.64
CA HIS A 155 1.41 21.12 -12.91
C HIS A 155 -0.11 21.04 -12.86
N GLU A 156 -0.66 20.72 -11.70
CA GLU A 156 -2.10 20.69 -11.42
C GLU A 156 -2.41 21.48 -10.15
N GLN A 157 -3.66 21.89 -9.96
CA GLN A 157 -4.14 22.44 -8.70
C GLN A 157 -4.89 21.36 -7.90
N PRO A 158 -4.98 21.47 -6.56
CA PRO A 158 -5.67 20.49 -5.72
C PRO A 158 -7.09 20.12 -6.18
N GLU A 159 -7.83 21.05 -6.77
CA GLU A 159 -9.20 20.88 -7.29
C GLU A 159 -9.31 19.83 -8.40
N ILE A 160 -8.20 19.45 -9.04
CA ILE A 160 -8.21 18.36 -10.02
C ILE A 160 -8.72 17.04 -9.40
N ILE A 161 -8.49 16.84 -8.11
CA ILE A 161 -8.93 15.64 -7.41
C ILE A 161 -10.46 15.58 -7.33
N ASP A 162 -11.12 16.71 -7.04
CA ASP A 162 -12.58 16.79 -7.01
C ASP A 162 -13.18 16.40 -8.36
N LYS A 163 -12.55 16.88 -9.45
CA LYS A 163 -12.94 16.53 -10.82
C LYS A 163 -12.73 15.05 -11.09
N LEU A 164 -11.61 14.47 -10.67
CA LEU A 164 -11.27 13.06 -10.91
C LEU A 164 -12.23 12.11 -10.17
N VAL A 165 -12.68 12.44 -8.96
CA VAL A 165 -13.63 11.60 -8.21
C VAL A 165 -15.08 11.84 -8.61
N ASN A 166 -15.38 12.93 -9.33
CA ASN A 166 -16.69 13.20 -9.90
C ASN A 166 -16.83 12.55 -11.30
N ILE A 167 -17.62 11.48 -11.39
CA ILE A 167 -17.79 10.72 -12.64
C ILE A 167 -18.61 11.47 -13.70
N GLU A 168 -19.47 12.40 -13.30
CA GLU A 168 -20.24 13.23 -14.23
C GLU A 168 -19.32 14.21 -14.98
N GLU A 169 -18.33 14.78 -14.28
CA GLU A 169 -17.34 15.69 -14.88
C GLU A 169 -16.17 14.91 -15.55
N PHE A 170 -15.77 13.79 -14.95
CA PHE A 170 -14.79 12.87 -15.49
C PHE A 170 -15.37 11.47 -15.73
N PRO A 171 -16.00 11.23 -16.90
CA PRO A 171 -16.61 9.93 -17.20
C PRO A 171 -15.58 8.79 -17.31
N SER A 172 -14.32 9.11 -17.64
CA SER A 172 -13.26 8.11 -17.69
C SER A 172 -11.87 8.67 -17.41
N ARG A 173 -10.97 7.75 -17.03
CA ARG A 173 -9.63 8.02 -16.53
C ARG A 173 -8.78 8.74 -17.60
N PRO A 174 -8.21 9.92 -17.31
CA PRO A 174 -7.26 10.55 -18.22
C PRO A 174 -5.96 9.75 -18.29
N THR A 175 -5.21 9.93 -19.37
CA THR A 175 -3.91 9.27 -19.54
C THR A 175 -2.85 9.91 -18.62
N TYR A 176 -2.39 9.17 -17.61
CA TYR A 176 -1.23 9.56 -16.80
C TYR A 176 -0.48 8.33 -16.27
N ASN A 177 0.81 8.52 -15.98
CA ASN A 177 1.68 7.49 -15.42
C ASN A 177 1.42 7.35 -13.93
N MET A 178 1.58 6.14 -13.41
CA MET A 178 1.50 5.89 -11.97
C MET A 178 2.80 6.30 -11.30
N ALA A 179 2.74 6.60 -10.01
CA ALA A 179 3.94 6.76 -9.20
C ALA A 179 4.74 5.46 -9.18
N HIS A 180 6.04 5.54 -8.90
CA HIS A 180 6.90 4.36 -8.76
C HIS A 180 6.35 3.41 -7.68
N ASP A 181 6.60 2.10 -7.78
CA ASP A 181 6.12 1.13 -6.76
C ASP A 181 7.01 1.10 -5.54
N ILE A 182 8.32 1.12 -5.76
CA ILE A 182 9.32 0.94 -4.71
C ILE A 182 9.06 1.76 -3.43
N PRO A 183 8.72 3.06 -3.49
CA PRO A 183 8.54 3.84 -2.26
C PRO A 183 7.22 3.57 -1.52
N LEU A 184 6.35 2.70 -2.06
CA LEU A 184 5.08 2.32 -1.46
C LEU A 184 5.25 1.15 -0.49
N VAL A 185 4.78 1.36 0.74
CA VAL A 185 4.83 0.36 1.81
C VAL A 185 3.43 0.11 2.33
N LEU A 186 3.02 -1.16 2.38
CA LEU A 186 1.91 -1.57 3.23
C LEU A 186 2.41 -1.56 4.68
N TYR A 187 2.04 -0.52 5.41
CA TYR A 187 2.51 -0.29 6.76
C TYR A 187 1.81 -1.19 7.77
N ASP A 188 0.49 -1.31 7.67
CA ASP A 188 -0.29 -2.11 8.61
C ASP A 188 -1.63 -2.58 8.03
N CYS A 189 -2.18 -3.63 8.63
CA CYS A 189 -3.52 -4.14 8.38
C CYS A 189 -4.25 -4.27 9.73
N GLU A 190 -5.40 -3.63 9.83
CA GLU A 190 -6.22 -3.67 11.05
C GLU A 190 -7.23 -4.82 10.97
N PHE A 191 -7.37 -5.54 12.07
CA PHE A 191 -8.28 -6.67 12.25
C PHE A 191 -9.07 -6.50 13.55
N PRO A 192 -10.16 -7.26 13.74
CA PRO A 192 -10.95 -7.17 14.97
C PRO A 192 -10.13 -7.55 16.22
N ASP A 193 -10.54 -7.06 17.38
CA ASP A 193 -9.78 -7.14 18.64
C ASP A 193 -9.57 -8.58 19.16
N ASP A 194 -10.36 -9.53 18.68
CA ASP A 194 -10.26 -10.95 19.01
C ASP A 194 -9.10 -11.66 18.28
N VAL A 195 -8.50 -11.03 17.28
CA VAL A 195 -7.26 -11.51 16.66
C VAL A 195 -6.08 -11.20 17.58
N LYS A 196 -5.59 -12.23 18.27
CA LYS A 196 -4.44 -12.11 19.19
C LYS A 196 -3.15 -12.59 18.54
N TRP A 197 -2.22 -11.65 18.34
CA TRP A 197 -0.88 -11.92 17.81
C TRP A 197 0.07 -12.37 18.91
N ILE A 198 0.81 -13.44 18.63
CA ILE A 198 1.87 -13.99 19.48
C ILE A 198 3.18 -13.80 18.70
N CYS A 199 4.13 -13.04 19.28
CA CYS A 199 5.47 -12.92 18.72
C CYS A 199 6.23 -14.25 18.89
N GLY A 200 7.08 -14.62 17.94
CA GLY A 200 7.75 -15.93 17.91
C GLY A 200 8.45 -16.33 19.22
N ASP A 201 8.99 -15.37 19.97
CA ASP A 201 9.74 -15.64 21.21
C ASP A 201 8.85 -15.95 22.44
N GLN A 202 7.56 -15.61 22.39
CA GLN A 202 6.66 -15.79 23.54
C GLN A 202 6.20 -17.24 23.74
N ILE A 203 6.47 -18.11 22.76
CA ILE A 203 6.11 -19.54 22.80
C ILE A 203 7.12 -20.35 23.65
N ASP A 204 8.35 -19.86 23.84
CA ASP A 204 9.42 -20.59 24.54
C ASP A 204 9.71 -20.04 25.96
N ARG A 205 8.97 -20.50 26.97
CA ARG A 205 9.10 -20.03 28.37
C ARG A 205 10.37 -20.44 29.11
N LYS A 206 11.29 -21.19 28.50
CA LYS A 206 12.58 -21.52 29.16
C LYS A 206 13.56 -20.35 29.16
N VAL A 207 13.27 -19.25 28.48
CA VAL A 207 14.07 -18.02 28.49
C VAL A 207 13.31 -16.90 29.21
N ASN A 208 13.13 -17.03 30.52
CA ASN A 208 12.71 -15.91 31.35
C ASN A 208 13.87 -14.89 31.45
N HIS A 209 13.56 -13.62 31.15
CA HIS A 209 14.34 -12.38 31.35
C HIS A 209 15.14 -11.77 30.20
N HIS A 210 15.20 -12.37 29.01
CA HIS A 210 15.64 -11.62 27.83
C HIS A 210 14.40 -11.16 27.08
N LEU A 211 14.13 -9.85 27.16
CA LEU A 211 13.12 -9.13 26.37
C LEU A 211 13.04 -9.69 24.95
N ASP A 212 11.82 -9.76 24.39
CA ASP A 212 11.38 -10.06 23.01
C ASP A 212 12.38 -9.63 21.90
N MET A 213 13.57 -10.24 21.89
CA MET A 213 14.71 -9.75 21.14
C MET A 213 14.63 -10.18 19.69
N ASN A 214 14.12 -11.38 19.40
CA ASN A 214 13.99 -11.80 18.00
C ASN A 214 12.82 -11.09 17.33
N GLY A 215 11.71 -10.84 18.02
CA GLY A 215 10.61 -10.03 17.50
C GLY A 215 11.10 -8.63 17.10
N VAL A 216 11.76 -7.93 18.03
CA VAL A 216 12.39 -6.62 17.78
C VAL A 216 13.45 -6.72 16.68
N TRP A 217 14.28 -7.77 16.68
CA TRP A 217 15.31 -7.99 15.69
C TRP A 217 14.73 -8.14 14.27
N TYR A 218 13.70 -8.98 14.09
CA TYR A 218 13.04 -9.14 12.80
C TYR A 218 12.41 -7.82 12.34
N GLU A 219 11.77 -7.07 13.24
CA GLU A 219 11.22 -5.76 12.90
C GLU A 219 12.31 -4.78 12.43
N LEU A 220 13.44 -4.71 13.15
CA LEU A 220 14.58 -3.87 12.78
C LEU A 220 15.23 -4.32 11.46
N GLN A 221 15.32 -5.62 11.20
CA GLN A 221 15.82 -6.15 9.93
C GLN A 221 14.94 -5.70 8.76
N VAL A 222 13.62 -5.86 8.87
CA VAL A 222 12.68 -5.43 7.80
C VAL A 222 12.79 -3.92 7.58
N LYS A 223 12.87 -3.13 8.66
CA LYS A 223 13.08 -1.67 8.57
C LYS A 223 14.43 -1.31 7.91
N SER A 224 15.50 -2.04 8.21
CA SER A 224 16.82 -1.81 7.62
C SER A 224 16.81 -2.09 6.11
N ILE A 225 16.26 -3.23 5.70
CA ILE A 225 16.15 -3.61 4.27
C ILE A 225 15.36 -2.54 3.51
N LEU A 226 14.22 -2.11 4.08
CA LEU A 226 13.42 -1.05 3.50
C LEU A 226 14.21 0.26 3.38
N ALA A 227 14.94 0.64 4.43
CA ALA A 227 15.73 1.87 4.45
C ALA A 227 16.85 1.84 3.39
N ASP A 228 17.53 0.71 3.21
CA ASP A 228 18.57 0.56 2.18
C ASP A 228 17.97 0.63 0.76
N PHE A 229 16.83 -0.03 0.54
CA PHE A 229 16.13 0.02 -0.75
C PHE A 229 15.63 1.43 -1.09
N MET A 230 15.10 2.15 -0.10
CA MET A 230 14.70 3.55 -0.25
C MET A 230 15.90 4.47 -0.45
N ARG A 231 17.03 4.18 0.22
CA ARG A 231 18.28 4.94 0.03
C ARG A 231 18.69 4.93 -1.44
N ASP A 232 18.73 3.75 -2.03
CA ASP A 232 19.22 3.58 -3.39
C ASP A 232 18.38 4.26 -4.46
N ILE A 233 17.07 4.46 -4.22
CA ILE A 233 16.18 5.01 -5.24
C ILE A 233 15.85 6.47 -5.01
N VAL A 234 15.59 6.85 -3.77
CA VAL A 234 15.20 8.23 -3.50
C VAL A 234 16.42 9.15 -3.35
N TYR A 235 17.58 8.64 -2.92
CA TYR A 235 18.80 9.46 -2.81
C TYR A 235 19.70 9.43 -4.04
N LYS A 236 19.98 8.25 -4.62
CA LYS A 236 20.94 8.18 -5.74
C LYS A 236 20.38 8.78 -7.04
N ASN A 237 19.06 8.91 -7.17
CA ASN A 237 18.41 9.48 -8.33
C ASN A 237 17.92 10.92 -8.12
N CYS A 238 18.64 11.75 -7.37
CA CYS A 238 18.32 13.18 -7.33
C CYS A 238 18.60 13.83 -8.71
N PRO A 239 17.72 14.69 -9.25
CA PRO A 239 17.85 15.12 -10.64
C PRO A 239 19.19 15.82 -10.91
N VAL A 240 19.95 15.25 -11.85
CA VAL A 240 20.92 16.02 -12.64
C VAL A 240 20.11 17.09 -13.37
N LYS A 241 20.57 18.35 -13.41
CA LYS A 241 19.89 19.41 -14.18
C LYS A 241 19.55 18.92 -15.58
N PHE A 242 18.26 18.85 -15.91
CA PHE A 242 17.80 18.46 -17.24
C PHE A 242 17.37 19.71 -18.01
N ASP A 243 17.81 19.84 -19.27
CA ASP A 243 17.39 20.91 -20.18
C ASP A 243 15.92 20.80 -20.63
N ARG A 244 15.21 19.73 -20.21
CA ARG A 244 13.84 19.38 -20.62
C ARG A 244 12.94 19.32 -19.39
N LEU A 245 11.63 19.52 -19.60
CA LEU A 245 10.64 19.31 -18.55
C LEU A 245 10.65 17.84 -18.11
N VAL A 246 10.85 17.61 -16.81
CA VAL A 246 10.81 16.28 -16.18
C VAL A 246 9.67 16.24 -15.18
N THR A 247 8.79 15.26 -15.31
CA THR A 247 7.77 14.97 -14.30
C THR A 247 8.26 13.86 -13.38
N ASN A 248 8.57 14.18 -12.14
CA ASN A 248 8.92 13.22 -11.10
C ASN A 248 7.71 12.33 -10.76
N LEU A 249 7.94 11.01 -10.75
CA LEU A 249 6.93 9.99 -10.40
C LEU A 249 7.23 9.33 -9.05
N GLY A 250 8.10 9.93 -8.25
CA GLY A 250 8.52 9.47 -6.93
C GLY A 250 9.76 8.57 -6.94
N ASP A 251 10.40 8.39 -8.10
CA ASP A 251 11.64 7.64 -8.32
C ASP A 251 12.89 8.52 -8.38
N GLY A 252 12.72 9.84 -8.33
CA GLY A 252 13.81 10.81 -8.45
C GLY A 252 14.26 11.08 -9.90
N ILE A 253 14.09 10.12 -10.81
CA ILE A 253 14.47 10.26 -12.23
C ILE A 253 13.41 11.04 -13.01
N GLY A 254 12.14 10.71 -12.79
CA GLY A 254 11.02 11.26 -13.53
C GLY A 254 10.99 10.90 -15.02
N LYS A 255 10.03 11.48 -15.75
CA LYS A 255 9.83 11.25 -17.18
C LYS A 255 9.94 12.56 -17.94
N THR A 256 10.83 12.61 -18.93
CA THR A 256 11.01 13.78 -19.80
C THR A 256 9.84 13.97 -20.76
N ALA A 257 9.40 15.21 -20.94
CA ALA A 257 8.44 15.63 -21.94
C ALA A 257 8.84 16.99 -22.54
N GLN A 258 8.30 17.34 -23.71
CA GLN A 258 8.49 18.67 -24.30
C GLN A 258 7.61 19.73 -23.64
N LYS A 259 6.37 19.35 -23.27
CA LYS A 259 5.38 20.25 -22.66
C LYS A 259 4.46 19.47 -21.72
N TYR A 260 4.05 20.11 -20.63
CA TYR A 260 3.00 19.59 -19.77
C TYR A 260 1.61 19.81 -20.38
N THR A 261 0.81 18.74 -20.45
CA THR A 261 -0.61 18.82 -20.82
C THR A 261 -1.46 18.57 -19.57
N PRO A 262 -2.34 19.50 -19.16
CA PRO A 262 -3.24 19.31 -18.02
C PRO A 262 -4.12 18.08 -18.15
N LEU A 263 -4.42 17.40 -17.04
CA LEU A 263 -5.16 16.13 -17.02
C LEU A 263 -6.52 16.20 -17.71
N ASN A 264 -7.24 17.32 -17.59
CA ASN A 264 -8.52 17.57 -18.26
C ASN A 264 -8.44 17.73 -19.79
N LYS A 265 -7.25 17.98 -20.33
CA LYS A 265 -6.99 18.13 -21.77
C LYS A 265 -6.38 16.88 -22.39
N ARG A 266 -6.10 15.83 -21.61
CA ARG A 266 -5.51 14.58 -22.12
C ARG A 266 -6.57 13.67 -22.73
N SER A 267 -6.13 12.78 -23.62
CA SER A 267 -6.95 11.66 -24.03
C SER A 267 -7.33 10.80 -22.82
N ARG A 268 -8.54 10.26 -22.86
CA ARG A 268 -9.08 9.42 -21.81
C ARG A 268 -9.06 7.96 -22.24
N LEU A 269 -9.00 7.06 -21.26
CA LEU A 269 -9.13 5.63 -21.48
C LEU A 269 -10.61 5.26 -21.67
N ASP A 270 -10.84 4.03 -22.13
CA ASP A 270 -12.18 3.42 -22.14
C ASP A 270 -12.78 3.43 -20.73
N THR A 271 -14.11 3.53 -20.64
CA THR A 271 -14.83 3.41 -19.37
C THR A 271 -14.72 1.98 -18.82
N ALA A 272 -14.98 1.82 -17.52
CA ALA A 272 -14.97 0.51 -16.88
C ALA A 272 -15.98 -0.45 -17.53
N GLU A 273 -17.14 0.06 -17.90
CA GLU A 273 -18.23 -0.69 -18.53
C GLU A 273 -17.81 -1.23 -19.89
N VAL A 274 -17.19 -0.37 -20.73
CA VAL A 274 -16.68 -0.75 -22.06
C VAL A 274 -15.56 -1.77 -21.95
N LEU A 275 -14.63 -1.59 -21.01
CA LEU A 275 -13.53 -2.54 -20.78
C LEU A 275 -14.05 -3.91 -20.34
N ASN A 276 -14.99 -3.92 -19.40
CA ASN A 276 -15.61 -5.15 -18.89
C ASN A 276 -16.38 -5.89 -20.00
N GLU A 277 -17.13 -5.17 -20.84
CA GLU A 277 -17.86 -5.73 -21.97
C GLU A 277 -16.92 -6.31 -23.05
N LYS A 278 -15.89 -5.56 -23.44
CA LYS A 278 -14.86 -6.04 -24.38
C LYS A 278 -14.23 -7.36 -23.90
N TRP A 279 -13.96 -7.46 -22.60
CA TRP A 279 -13.39 -8.69 -22.02
C TRP A 279 -14.37 -9.86 -22.06
N ARG A 280 -15.66 -9.66 -21.74
CA ARG A 280 -16.69 -10.69 -21.84
C ARG A 280 -16.86 -11.20 -23.27
N ASN A 281 -16.95 -10.28 -24.23
CA ASN A 281 -17.10 -10.61 -25.65
C ASN A 281 -15.89 -11.40 -26.17
N LYS A 282 -14.67 -11.04 -25.73
CA LYS A 282 -13.46 -11.80 -26.07
C LYS A 282 -13.47 -13.21 -25.46
N LYS A 283 -13.91 -13.35 -24.20
CA LYS A 283 -13.98 -14.67 -23.55
C LYS A 283 -15.03 -15.57 -24.21
N ALA A 284 -16.18 -15.03 -24.58
CA ALA A 284 -17.25 -15.77 -25.27
C ALA A 284 -16.85 -16.26 -26.67
N ARG A 285 -15.98 -15.52 -27.39
CA ARG A 285 -15.45 -15.95 -28.69
C ARG A 285 -14.38 -17.05 -28.62
N ASN A 286 -13.79 -17.24 -27.45
CA ASN A 286 -12.71 -18.20 -27.21
C ASN A 286 -13.20 -19.48 -26.49
N GLN A 287 -14.51 -19.60 -26.30
CA GLN A 287 -15.20 -20.80 -25.81
C GLN A 287 -15.92 -21.47 -26.98
#